data_AF-A0A1J3JW66-F1
#
_entry.id   AF-A0A1J3JW66-F1
#
_cell.length_a   1.000
_cell.length_b   1.000
_cell.length_c   1.000
_cell.angle_alpha   90.00
_cell.angle_beta   90.00
_cell.angle_gamma   90.00
#
_symmetry.space_group_name_H-M   'P 1'
#
loop_
_entity.id
_entity.type
_entity.pdbx_description
1 polymer ?
#
loop_
_entity_poly.entity_id
_entity_poly.type
_entity_poly.pdbx_seq_one_letter_code
_entity_poly.pdbx_strand_id
1 'polypeptide(L)'
;LLYSLLMPVMSQFVPGLDKGKGMYFLFIKSESKTPGGLPARPVLTSYYKSSHFKERPYDPYTNYTSPNEAILCPDSYQSMYSQMLCGLCQHQEVLRVGAVFASGFIRAIKFLEK
;
A
#
# COMPACT_ATOMS: atom_id res chain seq x y z
N LEU A 1 1.11 -8.62 14.43
CA LEU A 1 1.83 -7.96 15.54
C LEU A 1 2.82 -6.89 15.08
N LEU A 2 3.73 -7.16 14.14
CA LEU A 2 4.76 -6.15 13.77
C LEU A 2 4.18 -4.89 13.10
N TYR A 3 3.29 -5.04 12.12
CA TYR A 3 2.69 -3.90 11.41
C TYR A 3 1.76 -3.04 12.27
N SER A 4 1.16 -3.63 13.32
CA SER A 4 0.28 -2.89 14.24
C SER A 4 1.04 -1.99 15.22
N LEU A 5 2.36 -2.10 15.33
CA LEU A 5 3.18 -1.27 16.23
C LEU A 5 3.74 -0.01 15.55
N LEU A 6 3.79 0.02 14.23
CA LEU A 6 4.45 1.10 13.48
C LEU A 6 3.81 2.46 13.78
N MET A 7 2.48 2.54 13.77
CA MET A 7 1.76 3.80 13.98
C MET A 7 1.69 4.24 15.44
N PRO A 8 1.51 3.35 16.43
CA PRO A 8 1.70 3.68 17.86
C PRO A 8 3.10 4.19 18.23
N VAL A 9 4.14 3.73 17.54
CA VAL A 9 5.49 4.30 17.71
C VAL A 9 5.57 5.66 17.00
N MET A 10 5.04 5.76 15.78
CA MET A 10 5.13 6.99 15.01
C MET A 10 4.40 8.17 15.66
N SER A 11 3.26 7.92 16.30
CA SER A 11 2.47 8.95 16.99
C SER A 11 3.21 9.62 18.16
N GLN A 12 4.27 8.99 18.70
CA GLN A 12 5.12 9.60 19.72
C GLN A 12 5.99 10.73 19.17
N PHE A 13 6.24 10.75 17.86
CA PHE A 13 7.13 11.71 17.20
C PHE A 13 6.40 12.64 16.24
N VAL A 14 5.32 12.16 15.61
CA VAL A 14 4.53 12.92 14.63
C VAL A 14 3.05 12.78 14.99
N PRO A 15 2.47 13.73 15.76
CA PRO A 15 1.07 13.67 16.14
C PRO A 15 0.15 14.02 14.96
N GLY A 16 -1.11 13.58 15.02
CA GLY A 16 -2.16 13.97 14.08
C GLY A 16 -2.22 13.20 12.76
N LEU A 17 -1.40 12.16 12.57
CA LEU A 17 -1.43 11.31 11.38
C LEU A 17 -2.73 10.50 11.22
N ASP A 18 -3.51 10.39 12.29
CA ASP A 18 -4.86 9.83 12.33
C ASP A 18 -5.93 10.74 11.70
N LYS A 19 -5.62 12.02 11.47
CA LYS A 19 -6.56 13.04 10.95
C LYS A 19 -6.60 13.12 9.42
N GLY A 20 -5.91 12.20 8.73
CA GLY A 20 -5.83 12.20 7.28
C GLY A 20 -5.44 10.83 6.73
N LYS A 21 -4.88 10.82 5.52
CA LYS A 21 -4.59 9.60 4.76
C LYS A 21 -3.11 9.44 4.46
N GLY A 22 -2.72 8.19 4.25
CA GLY A 22 -1.43 7.81 3.69
C GLY A 22 -1.52 7.51 2.19
N MET A 23 -0.73 8.20 1.37
CA MET A 23 -0.56 7.87 -0.04
C MET A 23 0.61 6.90 -0.21
N TYR A 24 0.31 5.60 -0.17
CA TYR A 24 1.30 4.54 -0.33
C TYR A 24 1.11 3.79 -1.66
N PHE A 25 2.19 3.68 -2.43
CA PHE A 25 2.23 2.89 -3.66
C PHE A 25 2.63 1.45 -3.33
N LEU A 26 1.63 0.58 -3.23
CA LEU A 26 1.77 -0.82 -2.80
C LEU A 26 1.45 -1.75 -3.97
N PHE A 27 2.27 -2.78 -4.19
CA PHE A 27 2.14 -3.64 -5.36
C PHE A 27 2.23 -5.12 -4.99
N ILE A 28 1.32 -5.92 -5.54
CA ILE A 28 1.53 -7.36 -5.63
C ILE A 28 2.55 -7.69 -6.73
N LYS A 29 3.05 -8.93 -6.70
CA LYS A 29 3.93 -9.52 -7.70
C LYS A 29 3.39 -10.86 -8.14
N SER A 30 3.99 -11.41 -9.18
CA SER A 30 3.67 -12.74 -9.69
C SER A 30 3.71 -13.79 -8.59
N GLU A 31 2.80 -14.75 -8.68
CA GLU A 31 2.76 -15.93 -7.83
C GLU A 31 2.82 -17.19 -8.69
N SER A 32 3.35 -18.26 -8.11
CA SER A 32 3.45 -19.57 -8.74
C SER A 32 2.99 -20.65 -7.76
N LYS A 33 2.94 -21.91 -8.22
CA LYS A 33 2.71 -23.07 -7.35
C LYS A 33 3.89 -24.01 -7.43
N THR A 34 4.30 -24.54 -6.29
CA THR A 34 5.26 -25.64 -6.22
C THR A 34 4.64 -26.92 -6.83
N PRO A 35 5.44 -27.93 -7.20
CA PRO A 35 4.90 -29.22 -7.67
C PRO A 35 3.91 -29.87 -6.71
N GLY A 36 4.04 -29.63 -5.40
CA GLY A 36 3.09 -30.09 -4.37
C GLY A 36 1.84 -29.22 -4.19
N GLY A 37 1.63 -28.23 -5.06
CA GLY A 37 0.44 -27.36 -5.04
C GLY A 37 0.50 -26.15 -4.10
N LEU A 38 1.55 -26.01 -3.28
CA LEU A 38 1.71 -24.87 -2.37
C LEU A 38 2.01 -23.57 -3.14
N PRO A 39 1.37 -22.43 -2.78
CA PRO A 39 1.64 -21.14 -3.42
C PRO A 39 3.03 -20.61 -3.04
N ALA A 40 3.81 -20.21 -4.04
CA ALA A 40 5.11 -19.55 -3.88
C ALA A 40 5.02 -18.11 -4.41
N ARG A 41 5.18 -17.14 -3.51
CA ARG A 41 5.01 -15.71 -3.80
C ARG A 41 5.78 -14.83 -2.79
N PRO A 42 6.12 -13.57 -3.14
CA PRO A 42 6.75 -12.66 -2.20
C PRO A 42 5.89 -12.42 -0.96
N VAL A 43 6.53 -12.23 0.19
CA VAL A 43 5.86 -12.07 1.48
C VAL A 43 4.81 -10.95 1.47
N LEU A 44 5.11 -9.82 0.82
CA LEU A 44 4.18 -8.70 0.71
C LEU A 44 2.98 -9.02 -0.18
N THR A 45 3.17 -9.78 -1.25
CA THR A 45 2.04 -10.27 -2.06
C THR A 45 1.15 -11.20 -1.24
N SER A 46 1.74 -12.06 -0.41
CA SER A 46 0.98 -12.90 0.52
C SER A 46 0.22 -12.06 1.56
N TYR A 47 0.84 -11.00 2.09
CA TYR A 47 0.22 -10.10 3.06
C TYR A 47 -0.94 -9.32 2.45
N TYR A 48 -0.75 -8.64 1.31
CA TYR A 48 -1.82 -7.86 0.66
C TYR A 48 -3.01 -8.73 0.26
N LYS A 49 -2.78 -9.99 -0.11
CA LYS A 49 -3.86 -10.96 -0.42
C LYS A 49 -4.51 -11.61 0.80
N SER A 50 -3.96 -11.41 2.00
CA SER A 50 -4.52 -11.99 3.23
C SER A 50 -5.71 -11.20 3.78
N SER A 51 -6.54 -11.85 4.60
CA SER A 51 -7.63 -11.18 5.34
C SER A 51 -7.10 -10.08 6.27
N HIS A 52 -5.89 -10.24 6.83
CA HIS A 52 -5.26 -9.20 7.66
C HIS A 52 -5.06 -7.87 6.95
N PHE A 53 -4.99 -7.87 5.61
CA PHE A 53 -4.95 -6.64 4.83
C PHE A 53 -6.32 -6.32 4.23
N LYS A 54 -6.96 -7.28 3.56
CA LYS A 54 -8.21 -7.05 2.83
C LYS A 54 -9.40 -6.72 3.73
N GLU A 55 -9.47 -7.40 4.87
CA GLU A 55 -10.57 -7.35 5.85
C GLU A 55 -10.08 -6.72 7.15
N ARG A 56 -9.04 -5.86 7.07
CA ARG A 56 -8.54 -5.15 8.24
C ARG A 56 -9.68 -4.35 8.87
N PRO A 57 -9.83 -4.37 10.20
CA PRO A 57 -10.78 -3.51 10.87
C PRO A 57 -10.41 -2.05 10.59
N TYR A 58 -11.40 -1.16 10.73
CA TYR A 58 -11.13 0.25 10.64
C TYR A 58 -10.06 0.66 11.67
N ASP A 59 -9.00 1.30 11.17
CA ASP A 59 -7.96 1.92 11.97
C ASP A 59 -7.61 3.24 11.28
N PRO A 60 -7.74 4.40 11.96
CA PRO A 60 -7.46 5.71 11.38
C PRO A 60 -6.03 5.82 10.84
N TYR A 61 -5.08 5.04 11.36
CA TYR A 61 -3.70 5.03 10.87
C TYR A 61 -3.46 4.08 9.68
N THR A 62 -4.45 3.27 9.29
CA THR A 62 -4.39 2.47 8.05
C THR A 62 -5.34 2.99 6.96
N ASN A 63 -5.75 4.26 7.10
CA ASN A 63 -6.52 4.99 6.12
C ASN A 63 -5.62 5.38 4.93
N TYR A 64 -5.75 4.66 3.83
CA TYR A 64 -4.94 4.84 2.62
C TYR A 64 -5.75 5.46 1.49
N THR A 65 -5.07 6.20 0.61
CA THR A 65 -5.71 6.71 -0.61
C THR A 65 -6.00 5.60 -1.63
N SER A 66 -5.13 4.58 -1.70
CA SER A 66 -5.20 3.48 -2.66
C SER A 66 -6.24 2.43 -2.22
N PRO A 67 -7.26 2.12 -3.05
CA PRO A 67 -8.20 1.04 -2.76
C PRO A 67 -7.50 -0.33 -2.84
N ASN A 68 -8.05 -1.32 -2.14
CA ASN A 68 -7.47 -2.68 -2.11
C ASN A 68 -7.40 -3.29 -3.52
N GLU A 69 -8.39 -3.02 -4.36
CA GLU A 69 -8.51 -3.51 -5.74
C GLU A 69 -7.37 -2.99 -6.61
N ALA A 70 -6.96 -1.73 -6.44
CA ALA A 70 -5.83 -1.15 -7.17
C ALA A 70 -4.50 -1.79 -6.73
N ILE A 71 -4.32 -2.04 -5.43
CA ILE A 71 -3.13 -2.70 -4.86
C ILE A 71 -3.04 -4.17 -5.32
N LEU A 72 -4.19 -4.83 -5.43
CA LEU A 72 -4.33 -6.24 -5.81
C LEU A 72 -4.41 -6.45 -7.33
N CYS A 73 -4.36 -5.39 -8.12
CA CYS A 73 -4.34 -5.47 -9.58
C CYS A 73 -3.03 -6.16 -10.04
N PRO A 74 -3.11 -7.26 -10.81
CA PRO A 74 -1.92 -7.96 -11.29
C PRO A 74 -1.19 -7.20 -12.42
N ASP A 75 -1.89 -6.31 -13.12
CA ASP A 75 -1.30 -5.42 -14.11
C ASP A 75 -0.63 -4.23 -13.38
N SER A 76 0.70 -4.18 -13.44
CA SER A 76 1.46 -3.15 -12.72
C SER A 76 1.22 -1.73 -13.23
N TYR A 77 0.89 -1.56 -14.52
CA TYR A 77 0.61 -0.24 -15.09
C TYR A 77 -0.74 0.26 -14.60
N GLN A 78 -1.78 -0.58 -14.69
CA GLN A 78 -3.12 -0.24 -14.19
C GLN A 78 -3.12 -0.02 -12.68
N SER A 79 -2.37 -0.85 -11.94
CA SER A 79 -2.17 -0.67 -10.49
C SER A 79 -1.52 0.68 -10.18
N MET A 80 -0.42 1.04 -10.86
CA MET A 80 0.25 2.32 -10.64
C MET A 80 -0.66 3.51 -11.00
N TYR A 81 -1.29 3.45 -12.17
CA TYR A 81 -2.15 4.53 -12.67
C TYR A 81 -3.32 4.80 -11.72
N SER A 82 -4.05 3.75 -11.33
CA SER A 82 -5.20 3.88 -10.43
C SER A 82 -4.81 4.37 -9.04
N GLN A 83 -3.71 3.87 -8.46
CA GLN A 83 -3.20 4.36 -7.17
C GLN A 83 -2.79 5.84 -7.24
N MET A 84 -2.11 6.25 -8.32
CA MET A 84 -1.74 7.64 -8.56
C MET A 84 -2.98 8.53 -8.66
N LEU A 85 -3.97 8.13 -9.46
CA LEU A 85 -5.22 8.87 -9.64
C LEU A 85 -5.96 9.03 -8.30
N CYS A 86 -6.12 7.96 -7.52
CA CYS A 86 -6.73 8.03 -6.21
C CYS A 86 -5.96 8.95 -5.24
N GLY A 87 -4.63 8.93 -5.31
CA GLY A 87 -3.78 9.84 -4.54
C GLY A 87 -4.01 11.31 -4.89
N LEU A 88 -4.05 11.63 -6.18
CA LEU A 88 -4.30 13.00 -6.67
C LEU A 88 -5.71 13.49 -6.32
N CYS A 89 -6.74 12.66 -6.47
CA CYS A 89 -8.11 13.03 -6.10
C CYS A 89 -8.27 13.37 -4.61
N GLN A 90 -7.45 12.76 -3.74
CA GLN A 90 -7.52 12.92 -2.29
C GLN A 90 -6.34 13.77 -1.77
N HIS A 91 -5.67 14.55 -2.62
CA HIS A 91 -4.38 15.16 -2.30
C HIS A 91 -4.38 16.06 -1.05
N GLN A 92 -5.51 16.74 -0.77
CA GLN A 92 -5.65 17.59 0.42
C GLN A 92 -5.74 16.80 1.73
N GLU A 93 -6.08 15.52 1.68
CA GLU A 93 -6.17 14.64 2.85
C GLU A 93 -4.83 13.93 3.14
N VAL A 94 -3.84 14.03 2.25
CA VAL A 94 -2.59 13.28 2.35
C VAL A 94 -1.64 13.90 3.36
N LEU A 95 -1.37 13.18 4.45
CA LEU A 95 -0.42 13.61 5.50
C LEU A 95 0.94 12.91 5.41
N ARG A 96 1.02 11.81 4.65
CA ARG A 96 2.23 11.00 4.49
C ARG A 96 2.23 10.29 3.15
N VAL A 97 3.41 10.13 2.58
CA VAL A 97 3.63 9.51 1.27
C VAL A 97 4.69 8.42 1.37
N GLY A 98 4.59 7.39 0.53
CA GLY A 98 5.68 6.41 0.48
C GLY A 98 5.44 5.20 -0.39
N ALA A 99 6.40 4.29 -0.28
CA ALA A 99 6.35 2.92 -0.79
C ALA A 99 7.22 2.06 0.14
N VAL A 100 7.19 0.74 -0.02
CA VAL A 100 8.04 -0.17 0.79
C VAL A 100 9.52 0.13 0.59
N PHE A 101 9.94 0.43 -0.64
CA PHE A 101 11.31 0.80 -0.96
C PHE A 101 11.34 2.18 -1.62
N ALA A 102 12.42 2.94 -1.37
CA ALA A 102 12.63 4.24 -2.01
C ALA A 102 12.53 4.15 -3.54
N SER A 103 13.10 3.11 -4.15
CA SER A 103 13.01 2.89 -5.61
C SER A 103 11.57 2.75 -6.12
N GLY A 104 10.65 2.23 -5.30
CA GLY A 104 9.23 2.16 -5.63
C GLY A 104 8.58 3.53 -5.68
N PHE A 105 8.91 4.39 -4.71
CA PHE A 105 8.37 5.74 -4.64
C PHE A 105 8.93 6.62 -5.78
N ILE A 106 10.22 6.51 -6.10
CA ILE A 106 10.82 7.19 -7.25
C ILE A 106 10.16 6.76 -8.57
N ARG A 107 9.82 5.48 -8.73
CA ARG A 107 9.06 5.02 -9.90
C ARG A 107 7.67 5.62 -9.99
N ALA A 108 6.98 5.82 -8.87
CA ALA A 108 5.67 6.48 -8.85
C ALA A 108 5.79 7.96 -9.25
N ILE A 109 6.79 8.68 -8.72
CA ILE A 109 7.07 10.06 -9.13
C ILE A 109 7.37 10.13 -10.63
N LYS A 110 8.22 9.23 -11.14
CA LYS A 110 8.54 9.18 -12.57
C LYS A 110 7.35 8.79 -13.44
N PHE A 111 6.38 8.04 -12.89
CA PHE A 111 5.13 7.73 -13.58
C PHE A 111 4.26 8.98 -13.75
N LEU A 112 4.18 9.84 -12.73
CA LEU A 112 3.42 11.09 -12.79
C LEU A 112 4.06 12.14 -13.73
N GLU A 113 5.38 12.13 -13.85
CA GLU A 113 6.11 13.05 -14.74
C GLU A 113 5.83 12.80 -16.24
N LYS A 114 5.40 11.59 -16.60
CA LYS A 114 5.14 11.17 -17.97
C LYS A 114 3.66 11.31 -18.33
#